data_AF-A0A2E1ME86-F1
#
_entry.id   AF-A0A2E1ME86-F1
#
_cell.length_a   1.000
_cell.length_b   1.000
_cell.length_c   1.000
_cell.angle_alpha   90.00
_cell.angle_beta   90.00
_cell.angle_gamma   90.00
#
_symmetry.space_group_name_H-M   'P 1'
#
loop_
_entity.id
_entity.type
_entity.pdbx_description
1 polymer ?
#
loop_
_entity_poly.entity_id
_entity_poly.type
_entity_poly.pdbx_seq_one_letter_code
_entity_poly.pdbx_strand_id
1 'polypeptide(L)'
;ERARFLMRIIQDVRNKVPEDFILGVRISPEHRKVGVRLEDSLELAEMLSEAGVDFLHISCWDCSAGSLEFPEDKRTLTQWFSDRLGNSVPIISAGGIWSTVDAESVMGHGADMIAVARAAIGHADWASQISEENYSPDKPPFSREHLLEQGLSETFVDYMRRWDGFVS
;
A
#
# COMPACT_ATOMS: atom_id res chain seq x y z
N GLU A 1 6.01 22.25 -10.00
CA GLU A 1 7.21 22.53 -9.15
C GLU A 1 7.41 21.56 -7.99
N ARG A 2 6.35 21.11 -7.27
CA ARG A 2 6.48 20.22 -6.09
C ARG A 2 7.18 18.88 -6.36
N ALA A 3 6.90 18.25 -7.50
CA ALA A 3 7.51 16.97 -7.88
C ALA A 3 9.04 17.04 -8.08
N ARG A 4 9.60 18.24 -8.32
CA ARG A 4 11.01 18.43 -8.72
C ARG A 4 11.99 17.76 -7.74
N PHE A 5 11.72 17.83 -6.45
CA PHE A 5 12.58 17.24 -5.43
C PHE A 5 12.59 15.70 -5.53
N LEU A 6 11.41 15.09 -5.63
CA LEU A 6 11.26 13.65 -5.80
C LEU A 6 11.90 13.16 -7.11
N MET A 7 11.68 13.86 -8.22
CA MET A 7 12.28 13.50 -9.52
C MET A 7 13.82 13.53 -9.48
N ARG A 8 14.41 14.48 -8.75
CA ARG A 8 15.87 14.54 -8.56
C ARG A 8 16.38 13.37 -7.73
N ILE A 9 15.64 12.96 -6.70
CA ILE A 9 15.99 11.77 -5.90
C ILE A 9 15.96 10.52 -6.78
N ILE A 10 14.89 10.33 -7.56
CA ILE A 10 14.75 9.16 -8.44
C ILE A 10 15.93 9.10 -9.42
N GLN A 11 16.23 10.22 -10.09
CA GLN A 11 17.36 10.28 -11.02
C GLN A 11 18.70 9.98 -10.34
N ASP A 12 18.94 10.54 -9.15
CA ASP A 12 20.19 10.36 -8.43
C ASP A 12 20.36 8.92 -7.90
N VAL A 13 19.27 8.28 -7.46
CA VAL A 13 19.26 6.87 -7.08
C VAL A 13 19.53 6.00 -8.30
N ARG A 14 18.81 6.22 -9.41
CA ARG A 14 19.00 5.48 -10.68
C ARG A 14 20.44 5.56 -11.19
N ASN A 15 21.12 6.69 -11.00
CA ASN A 15 22.53 6.84 -11.39
C ASN A 15 23.52 6.10 -10.48
N LYS A 16 23.09 5.65 -9.29
CA LYS A 16 23.95 5.02 -8.28
C LYS A 16 23.71 3.51 -8.14
N VAL A 17 22.63 2.99 -8.70
CA VAL A 17 22.25 1.58 -8.63
C VAL A 17 22.39 0.93 -10.02
N PRO A 18 22.62 -0.39 -10.10
CA PRO A 18 22.62 -1.10 -11.38
C PRO A 18 21.20 -1.10 -12.00
N GLU A 19 21.13 -1.40 -13.30
CA GLU A 19 19.88 -1.37 -14.08
C GLU A 19 18.83 -2.38 -13.57
N ASP A 20 19.26 -3.50 -13.02
CA ASP A 20 18.42 -4.55 -12.45
C ASP A 20 17.95 -4.26 -11.01
N PHE A 21 18.34 -3.13 -10.43
CA PHE A 21 17.88 -2.72 -9.11
C PHE A 21 16.44 -2.19 -9.17
N ILE A 22 15.53 -2.82 -8.41
CA ILE A 22 14.13 -2.41 -8.32
C ILE A 22 14.01 -1.12 -7.49
N LEU A 23 13.46 -0.08 -8.10
CA LEU A 23 13.12 1.20 -7.48
C LEU A 23 11.64 1.50 -7.70
N GLY A 24 10.85 1.37 -6.63
CA GLY A 24 9.48 1.85 -6.59
C GLY A 24 9.32 3.10 -5.74
N VAL A 25 8.21 3.81 -5.94
CA VAL A 25 7.86 5.00 -5.17
C VAL A 25 6.54 4.79 -4.47
N ARG A 26 6.49 5.09 -3.16
CA ARG A 26 5.26 5.05 -2.37
C ARG A 26 4.69 6.45 -2.16
N ILE A 27 3.40 6.62 -2.44
CA ILE A 27 2.68 7.88 -2.22
C ILE A 27 1.39 7.67 -1.43
N SER A 28 0.93 8.73 -0.78
CA SER A 28 -0.45 8.82 -0.30
C SER A 28 -1.30 9.44 -1.41
N PRO A 29 -2.34 8.75 -1.92
CA PRO A 29 -3.17 9.23 -3.03
C PRO A 29 -3.82 10.60 -2.76
N GLU A 30 -4.34 10.77 -1.54
CA GLU A 30 -5.07 11.96 -1.16
C GLU A 30 -4.88 12.23 0.34
N HIS A 31 -4.61 13.48 0.71
CA HIS A 31 -4.49 13.90 2.10
C HIS A 31 -4.79 15.39 2.27
N ARG A 32 -6.09 15.73 2.37
CA ARG A 32 -6.60 17.11 2.48
C ARG A 32 -5.88 17.98 3.52
N LYS A 33 -5.60 17.44 4.71
CA LYS A 33 -4.97 18.22 5.80
C LYS A 33 -3.57 18.75 5.47
N VAL A 34 -2.85 18.12 4.53
CA VAL A 34 -1.50 18.53 4.11
C VAL A 34 -1.47 19.03 2.66
N GLY A 35 -2.65 19.20 2.05
CA GLY A 35 -2.78 19.74 0.70
C GLY A 35 -2.41 18.78 -0.44
N VAL A 36 -2.43 17.46 -0.20
CA VAL A 36 -2.31 16.45 -1.26
C VAL A 36 -3.70 16.20 -1.84
N ARG A 37 -3.90 16.62 -3.09
CA ARG A 37 -5.13 16.43 -3.87
C ARG A 37 -5.01 15.19 -4.75
N LEU A 38 -6.13 14.59 -5.14
CA LEU A 38 -6.09 13.37 -5.94
C LEU A 38 -5.50 13.65 -7.33
N GLU A 39 -5.97 14.71 -8.00
CA GLU A 39 -5.49 15.04 -9.36
C GLU A 39 -3.98 15.30 -9.39
N ASP A 40 -3.45 16.00 -8.38
CA ASP A 40 -2.01 16.23 -8.23
C ASP A 40 -1.21 14.91 -8.12
N SER A 41 -1.79 13.92 -7.44
CA SER A 41 -1.16 12.61 -7.26
C SER A 41 -1.27 11.75 -8.52
N LEU A 42 -2.33 11.90 -9.31
CA LEU A 42 -2.50 11.24 -10.61
C LEU A 42 -1.49 11.79 -11.63
N GLU A 43 -1.35 13.12 -11.73
CA GLU A 43 -0.32 13.76 -12.55
C GLU A 43 1.08 13.31 -12.10
N LEU A 44 1.32 13.26 -10.77
CA LEU A 44 2.59 12.75 -10.25
C LEU A 44 2.84 11.30 -10.65
N ALA A 45 1.82 10.45 -10.62
CA ALA A 45 1.95 9.06 -11.00
C ALA A 45 2.35 8.87 -12.47
N GLU A 46 1.79 9.67 -13.38
CA GLU A 46 2.20 9.71 -14.79
C GLU A 46 3.68 10.09 -14.90
N MET A 47 4.10 11.17 -14.20
CA MET A 47 5.51 11.59 -14.19
C MET A 47 6.45 10.51 -13.64
N LEU A 48 6.02 9.77 -12.62
CA LEU A 48 6.80 8.67 -12.03
C LEU A 48 6.92 7.50 -13.00
N SER A 49 5.84 7.16 -13.70
CA SER A 49 5.85 6.15 -14.76
C SER A 49 6.82 6.53 -15.88
N GLU A 50 6.79 7.79 -16.35
CA GLU A 50 7.71 8.29 -17.37
C GLU A 50 9.17 8.32 -16.91
N ALA A 51 9.42 8.56 -15.62
CA ALA A 51 10.75 8.45 -15.03
C ALA A 51 11.26 7.01 -14.87
N GLY A 52 10.45 6.02 -15.23
CA GLY A 52 10.82 4.61 -15.22
C GLY A 52 11.00 4.07 -13.81
N VAL A 53 10.12 4.39 -12.86
CA VAL A 53 10.03 3.62 -11.60
C VAL A 53 9.46 2.23 -11.88
N ASP A 54 9.94 1.22 -11.17
CA ASP A 54 9.55 -0.18 -11.42
C ASP A 54 8.15 -0.52 -10.88
N PHE A 55 7.68 0.25 -9.89
CA PHE A 55 6.31 0.17 -9.40
C PHE A 55 5.88 1.45 -8.68
N LEU A 56 4.58 1.70 -8.66
CA LEU A 56 3.94 2.72 -7.83
C LEU A 56 3.21 2.04 -6.67
N HIS A 57 3.54 2.41 -5.43
CA HIS A 57 2.83 1.94 -4.25
C HIS A 57 1.90 3.03 -3.72
N ILE A 58 0.59 2.80 -3.78
CA ILE A 58 -0.42 3.70 -3.24
C ILE A 58 -0.89 3.23 -1.86
N SER A 59 -0.87 4.15 -0.88
CA SER A 59 -1.36 3.86 0.47
C SER A 59 -2.66 4.60 0.75
N CYS A 60 -3.77 3.87 0.66
CA CYS A 60 -5.12 4.42 0.72
C CYS A 60 -5.68 4.56 2.14
N TRP A 61 -4.93 4.14 3.17
CA TRP A 61 -5.40 3.88 4.55
C TRP A 61 -6.46 2.77 4.64
N ASP A 62 -7.52 2.89 3.85
CA ASP A 62 -8.59 1.93 3.60
C ASP A 62 -8.67 1.69 2.08
N CYS A 63 -8.52 0.45 1.64
CA CYS A 63 -8.48 0.08 0.23
C CYS A 63 -9.84 0.21 -0.48
N SER A 64 -10.93 0.31 0.28
CA SER A 64 -12.28 0.54 -0.23
C SER A 64 -12.63 2.03 -0.34
N ALA A 65 -11.76 2.92 0.17
CA ALA A 65 -12.03 4.35 0.18
C ALA A 65 -12.06 4.94 -1.24
N GLY A 66 -13.08 5.77 -1.48
CA GLY A 66 -13.14 6.68 -2.62
C GLY A 66 -12.39 7.99 -2.36
N SER A 67 -12.42 8.87 -3.36
CA SER A 67 -11.83 10.20 -3.23
C SER A 67 -12.62 11.09 -2.27
N LEU A 68 -11.93 11.81 -1.39
CA LEU A 68 -12.58 12.85 -0.59
C LEU A 68 -12.91 14.05 -1.48
N GLU A 69 -12.04 14.39 -2.43
CA GLU A 69 -12.18 15.45 -3.44
C GLU A 69 -13.36 15.24 -4.39
N PHE A 70 -13.61 14.01 -4.82
CA PHE A 70 -14.72 13.66 -5.71
C PHE A 70 -15.70 12.67 -5.03
N PRO A 71 -16.51 13.11 -4.06
CA PRO A 71 -17.31 12.22 -3.22
C PRO A 71 -18.47 11.52 -3.95
N GLU A 72 -18.91 12.06 -5.09
CA GLU A 72 -19.98 11.47 -5.91
C GLU A 72 -19.47 10.40 -6.89
N ASP A 73 -18.14 10.33 -7.09
CA ASP A 73 -17.52 9.30 -7.90
C ASP A 73 -17.36 8.02 -7.06
N LYS A 74 -17.81 6.90 -7.61
CA LYS A 74 -17.84 5.61 -6.91
C LYS A 74 -16.52 4.84 -6.98
N ARG A 75 -15.57 5.32 -7.78
CA ARG A 75 -14.28 4.66 -7.92
C ARG A 75 -13.49 4.73 -6.61
N THR A 76 -12.89 3.60 -6.25
CA THR A 76 -11.89 3.56 -5.19
C THR A 76 -10.63 4.31 -5.62
N LEU A 77 -9.82 4.75 -4.67
CA LEU A 77 -8.52 5.37 -4.98
C LEU A 77 -7.66 4.46 -5.87
N THR A 78 -7.69 3.14 -5.69
CA THR A 78 -6.99 2.20 -6.59
C THR A 78 -7.49 2.33 -8.04
N GLN A 79 -8.81 2.34 -8.24
CA GLN A 79 -9.41 2.47 -9.59
C GLN A 79 -9.02 3.78 -10.27
N TRP A 80 -8.98 4.89 -9.53
CA TRP A 80 -8.54 6.17 -10.08
C TRP A 80 -7.13 6.10 -10.68
N PHE A 81 -6.21 5.40 -10.01
CA PHE A 81 -4.84 5.24 -10.49
C PHE A 81 -4.74 4.22 -11.62
N SER A 82 -5.43 3.08 -11.52
CA SER A 82 -5.42 2.07 -12.59
C SER A 82 -6.04 2.59 -13.88
N ASP A 83 -7.16 3.33 -13.80
CA ASP A 83 -7.82 3.95 -14.96
C ASP A 83 -6.89 4.97 -15.63
N ARG A 84 -6.13 5.72 -14.82
CA ARG A 84 -5.25 6.79 -15.32
C ARG A 84 -3.98 6.23 -15.95
N LEU A 85 -3.33 5.27 -15.29
CA LEU A 85 -2.02 4.76 -15.71
C LEU A 85 -2.12 3.62 -16.72
N GLY A 86 -3.25 2.91 -16.76
CA GLY A 86 -3.38 1.66 -17.50
C GLY A 86 -2.28 0.69 -17.09
N ASN A 87 -1.51 0.20 -18.07
CA ASN A 87 -0.40 -0.74 -17.86
C ASN A 87 0.98 -0.05 -17.90
N SER A 88 1.05 1.27 -17.70
CA SER A 88 2.31 2.02 -17.86
C SER A 88 3.32 1.74 -16.73
N VAL A 89 2.83 1.41 -15.53
CA VAL A 89 3.64 1.02 -14.36
C VAL A 89 2.81 0.12 -13.44
N PRO A 90 3.38 -0.95 -12.86
CA PRO A 90 2.67 -1.78 -11.90
C PRO A 90 2.23 -1.00 -10.66
N ILE A 91 0.98 -1.19 -10.22
CA ILE A 91 0.40 -0.57 -9.04
C ILE A 91 0.35 -1.58 -7.90
N ILE A 92 1.02 -1.25 -6.79
CA ILE A 92 0.87 -1.93 -5.50
C ILE A 92 -0.11 -1.13 -4.65
N SER A 93 -1.24 -1.72 -4.28
CA SER A 93 -2.23 -1.04 -3.43
C SER A 93 -2.23 -1.56 -2.00
N ALA A 94 -2.30 -0.65 -1.04
CA ALA A 94 -2.38 -0.93 0.38
C ALA A 94 -3.52 -0.17 1.05
N GLY A 95 -4.11 -0.78 2.08
CA GLY A 95 -5.09 -0.11 2.94
C GLY A 95 -5.98 -1.09 3.67
N GLY A 96 -5.59 -1.55 4.85
CA GLY A 96 -6.47 -2.40 5.67
C GLY A 96 -6.82 -3.78 5.11
N ILE A 97 -6.19 -4.20 4.00
CA ILE A 97 -6.37 -5.53 3.39
C ILE A 97 -6.06 -6.61 4.43
N TRP A 98 -7.03 -7.51 4.66
CA TRP A 98 -6.95 -8.51 5.74
C TRP A 98 -7.32 -9.92 5.30
N SER A 99 -8.30 -10.05 4.41
CA SER A 99 -8.88 -11.31 3.98
C SER A 99 -8.75 -11.53 2.48
N THR A 100 -9.05 -12.75 2.00
CA THR A 100 -9.11 -13.07 0.58
C THR A 100 -10.06 -12.14 -0.16
N VAL A 101 -11.24 -11.87 0.42
CA VAL A 101 -12.23 -10.96 -0.15
C VAL A 101 -11.68 -9.53 -0.32
N ASP A 102 -10.93 -9.03 0.66
CA ASP A 102 -10.30 -7.71 0.55
C ASP A 102 -9.23 -7.71 -0.56
N ALA A 103 -8.41 -8.75 -0.61
CA ALA A 103 -7.36 -8.91 -1.62
C ALA A 103 -7.95 -8.96 -3.03
N GLU A 104 -8.94 -9.81 -3.26
CA GLU A 104 -9.64 -9.96 -4.54
C GLU A 104 -10.35 -8.67 -4.95
N SER A 105 -10.99 -7.96 -4.01
CA SER A 105 -11.61 -6.68 -4.29
C SER A 105 -10.59 -5.66 -4.79
N VAL A 106 -9.43 -5.56 -4.14
CA VAL A 106 -8.38 -4.61 -4.53
C VAL A 106 -7.73 -4.97 -5.87
N MET A 107 -7.50 -6.26 -6.13
CA MET A 107 -7.05 -6.73 -7.44
C MET A 107 -8.09 -6.41 -8.53
N GLY A 108 -9.38 -6.64 -8.24
CA GLY A 108 -10.49 -6.29 -9.13
C GLY A 108 -10.66 -4.79 -9.38
N HIS A 109 -10.12 -3.95 -8.49
CA HIS A 109 -10.02 -2.50 -8.66
C HIS A 109 -8.84 -2.07 -9.54
N GLY A 110 -8.04 -2.99 -10.07
CA GLY A 110 -6.95 -2.70 -11.00
C GLY A 110 -5.56 -2.57 -10.36
N ALA A 111 -5.37 -3.08 -9.13
CA ALA A 111 -4.02 -3.27 -8.59
C ALA A 111 -3.34 -4.49 -9.23
N ASP A 112 -2.04 -4.38 -9.52
CA ASP A 112 -1.22 -5.51 -9.98
C ASP A 112 -0.70 -6.35 -8.80
N MET A 113 -0.52 -5.70 -7.64
CA MET A 113 -0.13 -6.34 -6.40
C MET A 113 -0.81 -5.68 -5.20
N ILE A 114 -0.88 -6.41 -4.09
CA ILE A 114 -1.36 -5.89 -2.82
C ILE A 114 -0.22 -5.84 -1.80
N ALA A 115 -0.27 -4.85 -0.91
CA ALA A 115 0.64 -4.74 0.21
C ALA A 115 -0.13 -4.78 1.53
N VAL A 116 0.29 -5.70 2.41
CA VAL A 116 -0.25 -5.87 3.76
C VAL A 116 0.80 -5.49 4.81
N ALA A 117 0.33 -5.00 5.96
CA ALA A 117 1.19 -4.67 7.09
C ALA A 117 0.70 -5.35 8.37
N ARG A 118 -0.38 -4.85 8.98
CA ARG A 118 -0.89 -5.37 10.25
C ARG A 118 -1.31 -6.85 10.19
N ALA A 119 -1.88 -7.29 9.07
CA ALA A 119 -2.25 -8.70 8.89
C ALA A 119 -1.01 -9.61 8.93
N ALA A 120 0.06 -9.23 8.22
CA ALA A 120 1.31 -9.97 8.19
C ALA A 120 2.09 -9.96 9.53
N ILE A 121 1.83 -8.97 10.41
CA ILE A 121 2.38 -8.96 11.77
C ILE A 121 1.71 -10.04 12.63
N GLY A 122 0.38 -10.16 12.52
CA GLY A 122 -0.39 -11.15 13.28
C GLY A 122 -0.38 -12.56 12.69
N HIS A 123 -0.01 -12.70 11.41
CA HIS A 123 -0.09 -13.94 10.65
C HIS A 123 1.10 -14.01 9.68
N ALA A 124 2.19 -14.67 10.08
CA ALA A 124 3.42 -14.73 9.29
C ALA A 124 3.25 -15.51 7.97
N ASP A 125 2.28 -16.42 7.93
CA ASP A 125 1.91 -17.23 6.77
C ASP A 125 0.77 -16.62 5.93
N TRP A 126 0.36 -15.38 6.21
CA TRP A 126 -0.76 -14.70 5.54
C TRP A 126 -0.70 -14.84 4.01
N ALA A 127 0.47 -14.60 3.41
CA ALA A 127 0.65 -14.66 1.97
C ALA A 127 0.48 -16.08 1.37
N SER A 128 0.79 -17.13 2.13
CA SER A 128 0.54 -18.52 1.69
C SER A 128 -0.91 -18.95 1.90
N GLN A 129 -1.60 -18.38 2.88
CA GLN A 129 -2.99 -18.74 3.18
C GLN A 129 -4.01 -17.97 2.32
N ILE A 130 -3.63 -16.80 1.78
CA ILE A 130 -4.54 -15.93 1.03
C ILE A 130 -5.12 -16.57 -0.25
N SER A 131 -4.53 -17.67 -0.74
CA SER A 131 -5.08 -18.42 -1.86
C SER A 131 -6.33 -19.23 -1.51
N GLU A 132 -6.63 -19.43 -0.23
CA GLU A 132 -7.88 -20.06 0.20
C GLU A 132 -9.05 -19.10 0.02
N GLU A 133 -10.15 -19.60 -0.57
CA GLU A 133 -11.31 -18.79 -0.99
C GLU A 133 -11.91 -17.92 0.13
N ASN A 134 -11.84 -18.38 1.38
CA ASN A 134 -12.48 -17.72 2.52
C ASN A 134 -11.49 -17.43 3.67
N TYR A 135 -10.21 -17.26 3.37
CA TYR A 135 -9.23 -16.92 4.40
C TYR A 135 -9.51 -15.54 4.99
N SER A 136 -9.82 -15.53 6.29
CA SER A 136 -10.08 -14.32 7.07
C SER A 136 -9.55 -14.54 8.48
N PRO A 137 -8.25 -14.33 8.69
CA PRO A 137 -7.61 -14.66 9.96
C PRO A 137 -7.98 -13.66 11.06
N ASP A 138 -7.73 -14.03 12.32
CA ASP A 138 -8.11 -13.22 13.48
C ASP A 138 -7.51 -11.81 13.44
N LYS A 139 -8.27 -10.82 13.92
CA LYS A 139 -7.82 -9.43 14.08
C LYS A 139 -7.28 -9.21 15.49
N PRO A 140 -6.41 -8.21 15.71
CA PRO A 140 -5.98 -7.84 17.05
C PRO A 140 -7.16 -7.47 17.97
N PRO A 141 -7.01 -7.56 19.30
CA PRO A 141 -5.73 -7.72 20.01
C PRO A 141 -5.17 -9.15 19.96
N PHE A 142 -3.85 -9.27 19.79
CA PHE A 142 -3.13 -10.54 19.83
C PHE A 142 -2.46 -10.75 21.19
N SER A 143 -2.37 -12.00 21.65
CA SER A 143 -1.56 -12.31 22.82
C SER A 143 -0.07 -12.14 22.54
N ARG A 144 0.71 -11.87 23.59
CA ARG A 144 2.17 -11.83 23.50
C ARG A 144 2.70 -13.17 22.96
N GLU A 145 2.16 -14.27 23.47
CA GLU A 145 2.53 -15.63 23.11
C GLU A 145 2.30 -15.87 21.61
N HIS A 146 1.12 -15.51 21.09
CA HIS A 146 0.80 -15.61 19.67
C HIS A 146 1.80 -14.84 18.80
N LEU A 147 2.08 -13.58 19.14
CA LEU A 147 3.01 -12.76 18.35
C LEU A 147 4.45 -13.31 18.35
N LEU A 148 4.90 -13.89 19.46
CA LEU A 148 6.21 -14.57 19.50
C LEU A 148 6.21 -15.82 18.61
N GLU A 149 5.11 -16.58 18.57
CA GLU A 149 4.94 -17.73 17.67
C GLU A 149 4.93 -17.32 16.19
N GLN A 150 4.42 -16.12 15.87
CA GLN A 150 4.52 -15.52 14.53
C GLN A 150 5.92 -15.01 14.19
N GLY A 151 6.91 -15.20 15.07
CA GLY A 151 8.31 -14.88 14.83
C GLY A 151 8.71 -13.44 15.19
N LEU A 152 7.87 -12.70 15.91
CA LEU A 152 8.25 -11.39 16.42
C LEU A 152 9.25 -11.54 17.57
N SER A 153 10.17 -10.59 17.70
CA SER A 153 11.04 -10.48 18.88
C SER A 153 10.29 -9.86 20.06
N GLU A 154 10.75 -10.12 21.29
CA GLU A 154 10.17 -9.50 22.48
C GLU A 154 10.16 -7.97 22.39
N THR A 155 11.26 -7.37 21.90
CA THR A 155 11.37 -5.92 21.68
C THR A 155 10.32 -5.41 20.70
N PHE A 156 10.02 -6.16 19.63
CA PHE A 156 9.02 -5.74 18.67
C PHE A 156 7.60 -5.90 19.23
N VAL A 157 7.32 -6.96 20.00
CA VAL A 157 6.04 -7.10 20.71
C VAL A 157 5.82 -5.95 21.70
N ASP A 158 6.85 -5.56 22.46
CA ASP A 158 6.78 -4.42 23.38
C ASP A 158 6.58 -3.09 22.65
N TYR A 159 7.14 -2.94 21.45
CA TYR A 159 6.84 -1.79 20.59
C TYR A 159 5.38 -1.81 20.12
N MET A 160 4.84 -2.99 19.76
CA MET A 160 3.44 -3.14 19.32
C MET A 160 2.41 -2.89 20.43
N ARG A 161 2.76 -3.09 21.71
CA ARG A 161 1.90 -2.70 22.85
C ARG A 161 1.57 -1.20 22.90
N ARG A 162 2.35 -0.36 22.19
CA ARG A 162 2.06 1.07 22.08
C ARG A 162 0.92 1.38 21.11
N TRP A 163 0.49 0.40 20.32
CA TRP A 163 -0.64 0.54 19.41
C TRP A 163 -1.89 0.07 20.14
N ASP A 164 -2.80 1.02 20.38
CA ASP A 164 -4.01 0.77 21.15
C ASP A 164 -4.82 -0.39 20.55
N GLY A 165 -5.18 -1.36 21.40
CA GLY A 165 -5.89 -2.57 21.00
C GLY A 165 -5.11 -3.56 20.13
N PHE A 166 -3.80 -3.40 19.92
CA PHE A 166 -3.02 -4.33 19.09
C PHE A 166 -2.53 -5.58 19.84
N VAL A 167 -2.09 -5.43 21.09
CA VAL A 167 -1.63 -6.52 21.96
C VAL A 167 -2.54 -6.58 23.19
N SER A 168 -2.99 -7.78 23.57
CA SER A 168 -3.83 -8.02 24.76
C SER A 168 -3.03 -7.98 26.07
#